data_AF-A0A3L7QDH8-F1
#
_entry.id   AF-A0A3L7QDH8-F1
#
_cell.length_a   1.000
_cell.length_b   1.000
_cell.length_c   1.000
_cell.angle_alpha   90.00
_cell.angle_beta   90.00
_cell.angle_gamma   90.00
#
_symmetry.space_group_name_H-M   'P 1'
#
loop_
_entity.id
_entity.type
_entity.pdbx_description
1 polymer ?
#
loop_
_entity_poly.entity_id
_entity_poly.type
_entity_poly.pdbx_seq_one_letter_code
_entity_poly.pdbx_strand_id
1 'polypeptide(L)'
;MTQSTEHMMSTAILLIAHGSRRAEANADLVRLAEAMKTRCPNEIVEIAYLELAEPSIPQGAARCVKRGATEIRLLPYFLSAGTHIVEDLTGFRDEFADQYPEVRLQLCPPLGLHPLLIDVLLNRLNEDWADTSQLPREWPNAHASRTSPEASIE
;
A
#
# COMPACT_ATOMS: atom_id res chain seq x y z
N MET A 1 43.38 14.80 1.52
CA MET A 1 42.30 14.39 0.61
C MET A 1 41.07 14.13 1.45
N THR A 2 40.26 15.18 1.63
CA THR A 2 38.96 15.11 2.33
C THR A 2 38.04 14.25 1.48
N GLN A 3 37.67 13.06 1.98
CA GLN A 3 36.61 12.28 1.37
C GLN A 3 35.31 13.08 1.52
N SER A 4 34.84 13.62 0.40
CA SER A 4 33.49 14.16 0.29
C SER A 4 32.53 13.02 0.61
N THR A 5 31.79 13.15 1.71
CA THR A 5 30.61 12.33 1.97
C THR A 5 29.60 12.67 0.89
N GLU A 6 29.61 11.91 -0.21
CA GLU A 6 28.41 11.77 -1.03
C GLU A 6 27.31 11.30 -0.08
N HIS A 7 26.38 12.18 0.25
CA HIS A 7 25.11 11.77 0.85
C HIS A 7 24.44 10.89 -0.20
N MET A 8 24.65 9.58 -0.10
CA MET A 8 24.00 8.61 -0.96
C MET A 8 22.50 8.71 -0.69
N MET A 9 21.79 9.40 -1.58
CA MET A 9 20.34 9.59 -1.49
C MET A 9 19.68 8.22 -1.35
N SER A 10 19.07 7.97 -0.20
CA SER A 10 18.44 6.70 0.14
C SER A 10 16.93 6.86 0.02
N THR A 11 16.33 6.20 -0.96
CA THR A 11 14.90 6.29 -1.23
C THR A 11 14.16 5.17 -0.52
N ALA A 12 13.06 5.52 0.14
CA ALA A 12 12.07 4.59 0.63
C ALA A 12 10.76 4.67 -0.15
N ILE A 13 10.14 3.52 -0.37
CA ILE A 13 8.75 3.37 -0.80
C ILE A 13 7.94 2.99 0.42
N LEU A 14 6.96 3.81 0.77
CA LEU A 14 5.94 3.47 1.77
C LEU A 14 4.65 3.10 1.03
N LEU A 15 4.36 1.80 0.97
CA LEU A 15 3.15 1.27 0.33
C LEU A 15 1.97 1.39 1.30
N ILE A 16 0.91 2.09 0.91
CA ILE A 16 -0.20 2.44 1.79
C ILE A 16 -1.48 1.76 1.31
N ALA A 17 -2.13 0.97 2.17
CA ALA A 17 -3.47 0.44 1.91
C ALA A 17 -4.47 0.94 2.96
N HIS A 18 -5.75 0.61 2.79
CA HIS A 18 -6.80 1.02 3.74
C HIS A 18 -6.59 0.33 5.08
N GLY A 19 -6.19 -0.95 5.02
CA GLY A 19 -6.17 -1.83 6.16
C GLY A 19 -7.54 -2.46 6.40
N SER A 20 -7.50 -3.62 7.03
CA SER A 20 -8.68 -4.45 7.29
C SER A 20 -8.58 -5.04 8.68
N ARG A 21 -9.74 -5.24 9.31
CA ARG A 21 -9.83 -6.03 10.56
C ARG A 21 -9.45 -7.50 10.33
N ARG A 22 -9.44 -7.95 9.07
CA ARG A 22 -9.08 -9.31 8.68
C ARG A 22 -7.60 -9.37 8.33
N ALA A 23 -6.83 -10.17 9.05
CA ALA A 23 -5.39 -10.26 8.88
C ALA A 23 -4.99 -10.76 7.49
N GLU A 24 -5.78 -11.65 6.88
CA GLU A 24 -5.52 -12.20 5.55
C GLU A 24 -5.57 -11.12 4.46
N ALA A 25 -6.50 -10.17 4.58
CA ALA A 25 -6.62 -9.06 3.63
C ALA A 25 -5.41 -8.11 3.70
N ASN A 26 -4.80 -7.99 4.89
CA ASN A 26 -3.57 -7.22 5.06
C ASN A 26 -2.33 -7.99 4.55
N ALA A 27 -2.36 -9.33 4.56
CA ALA A 27 -1.23 -10.17 4.14
C ALA A 27 -0.86 -9.95 2.66
N ASP A 28 -1.82 -9.60 1.80
CA ASP A 28 -1.55 -9.29 0.39
C ASP A 28 -0.62 -8.08 0.23
N LEU A 29 -0.79 -7.04 1.07
CA LEU A 29 0.08 -5.87 1.06
C LEU A 29 1.52 -6.23 1.47
N VAL A 30 1.65 -7.10 2.48
CA VAL A 30 2.94 -7.61 2.95
C VAL A 30 3.64 -8.37 1.82
N ARG A 31 2.94 -9.30 1.16
CA ARG A 31 3.48 -10.08 0.03
C ARG A 31 3.89 -9.18 -1.14
N LEU A 32 3.09 -8.16 -1.43
CA LEU A 32 3.42 -7.19 -2.48
C LEU A 32 4.69 -6.41 -2.12
N ALA A 33 4.82 -5.95 -0.89
CA ALA A 33 6.02 -5.27 -0.42
C ALA A 33 7.27 -6.17 -0.47
N GLU A 34 7.15 -7.46 -0.12
CA GLU A 34 8.23 -8.43 -0.26
C GLU A 34 8.65 -8.61 -1.73
N ALA A 35 7.70 -8.78 -2.64
CA ALA A 35 7.98 -8.87 -4.07
C ALA A 35 8.65 -7.60 -4.62
N MET A 36 8.25 -6.41 -4.12
CA MET A 36 8.89 -5.14 -4.46
C MET A 36 10.33 -5.06 -3.94
N LYS A 37 10.62 -5.52 -2.72
CA LYS A 37 12.01 -5.58 -2.20
C LYS A 37 12.93 -6.37 -3.12
N THR A 38 12.45 -7.48 -3.69
CA THR A 38 13.22 -8.28 -4.63
C THR A 38 13.48 -7.55 -5.96
N ARG A 39 12.56 -6.69 -6.41
CA ARG A 39 12.65 -5.96 -7.68
C ARG A 39 13.32 -4.58 -7.56
N CYS A 40 13.37 -4.04 -6.36
CA CYS A 40 13.96 -2.74 -6.02
C CYS A 40 15.00 -2.90 -4.89
N PRO A 41 16.11 -3.65 -5.12
CA PRO A 41 17.02 -4.04 -4.04
C PRO A 41 17.76 -2.88 -3.36
N ASN A 42 17.79 -1.71 -4.01
CA ASN A 42 18.44 -0.51 -3.50
C ASN A 42 17.48 0.43 -2.76
N GLU A 43 16.18 0.12 -2.73
CA GLU A 43 15.17 0.95 -2.07
C GLU A 43 14.68 0.32 -0.76
N ILE A 44 14.39 1.17 0.23
CA ILE A 44 13.74 0.77 1.46
C ILE A 44 12.26 0.57 1.17
N VAL A 45 11.74 -0.66 1.24
CA VAL A 45 10.29 -0.89 1.11
C VAL A 45 9.68 -1.14 2.48
N GLU A 46 8.70 -0.32 2.84
CA GLU A 46 7.87 -0.42 4.05
C GLU A 46 6.39 -0.40 3.66
N ILE A 47 5.54 -0.86 4.58
CA ILE A 47 4.08 -0.78 4.45
C ILE A 47 3.49 0.12 5.52
N ALA A 48 2.31 0.65 5.24
CA ALA A 48 1.43 1.25 6.23
C ALA A 48 -0.03 1.05 5.86
N TYR A 49 -0.89 1.22 6.86
CA TYR A 49 -2.34 1.20 6.69
C TYR A 49 -2.92 2.55 7.14
N LEU A 50 -3.95 2.99 6.42
CA LEU A 50 -4.69 4.20 6.75
C LEU A 50 -5.47 4.01 8.06
N GLU A 51 -6.08 2.84 8.23
CA GLU A 51 -6.93 2.49 9.37
C GLU A 51 -6.97 0.97 9.59
N LEU A 52 -7.60 0.53 10.69
CA LEU A 52 -7.99 -0.86 10.98
C LEU A 52 -6.85 -1.89 11.12
N ALA A 53 -5.63 -1.54 10.75
CA ALA A 53 -4.46 -2.39 10.80
C ALA A 53 -3.23 -1.56 11.16
N GLU A 54 -2.23 -2.25 11.70
CA GLU A 54 -0.92 -1.67 11.97
C GLU A 54 0.09 -2.27 10.98
N PRO A 55 1.10 -1.50 10.59
CA PRO A 55 1.47 -0.19 11.14
C PRO A 55 0.73 0.99 10.50
N SER A 56 0.47 2.04 11.28
CA SER A 56 -0.06 3.31 10.77
C SER A 56 0.94 4.04 9.86
N ILE A 57 0.45 5.01 9.06
CA ILE A 57 1.28 5.82 8.15
C ILE A 57 2.43 6.53 8.87
N PRO A 58 2.23 7.23 10.01
CA PRO A 58 3.33 7.83 10.76
C PRO A 58 4.37 6.80 11.22
N GLN A 59 3.93 5.63 11.70
CA GLN A 59 4.86 4.57 12.12
C GLN A 59 5.66 4.01 10.94
N GLY A 60 5.02 3.83 9.79
CA GLY A 60 5.68 3.39 8.56
C GLY A 60 6.73 4.38 8.08
N ALA A 61 6.39 5.66 8.02
CA ALA A 61 7.32 6.72 7.65
C ALA A 61 8.50 6.82 8.64
N ALA A 62 8.24 6.74 9.95
CA ALA A 62 9.29 6.72 10.96
C ALA A 62 10.24 5.52 10.82
N ARG A 63 9.73 4.34 10.41
CA ARG A 63 10.60 3.19 10.07
C ARG A 63 11.47 3.46 8.86
N CYS A 64 10.96 4.11 7.82
CA CYS A 64 11.77 4.54 6.67
C CYS A 64 12.93 5.45 7.12
N VAL A 65 12.64 6.47 7.92
CA VAL A 65 13.66 7.40 8.45
C VAL A 65 14.70 6.65 9.29
N LYS A 66 14.26 5.76 10.19
CA LYS A 66 15.16 4.95 11.03
C LYS A 66 16.10 4.06 10.20
N ARG A 67 15.68 3.67 9.00
CA ARG A 67 16.48 2.89 8.04
C ARG A 67 17.39 3.77 7.17
N GLY A 68 17.42 5.09 7.40
CA GLY A 68 18.30 6.03 6.74
C GLY A 68 17.74 6.63 5.45
N ALA A 69 16.42 6.60 5.25
CA ALA A 69 15.81 7.22 4.08
C ALA A 69 15.95 8.75 4.12
N THR A 70 16.41 9.35 3.01
CA THR A 70 16.44 10.80 2.77
C THR A 70 15.32 11.25 1.84
N GLU A 71 14.66 10.30 1.16
CA GLU A 71 13.43 10.51 0.42
C GLU A 71 12.43 9.39 0.75
N ILE A 72 11.15 9.72 0.97
CA ILE A 72 10.06 8.76 1.16
C ILE A 72 8.97 9.02 0.12
N ARG A 73 8.70 8.03 -0.72
CA ARG A 73 7.59 8.03 -1.68
C ARG A 73 6.38 7.34 -1.05
N LEU A 74 5.36 8.14 -0.76
CA LEU A 74 4.07 7.65 -0.28
C LEU A 74 3.30 7.10 -1.48
N LEU A 75 3.19 5.78 -1.58
CA LEU A 75 2.56 5.09 -2.71
C LEU A 75 1.20 4.50 -2.31
N PRO A 76 0.08 5.14 -2.66
CA PRO A 76 -1.24 4.64 -2.32
C PRO A 76 -1.62 3.44 -3.20
N TYR A 77 -1.79 2.28 -2.59
CA TYR A 77 -2.25 1.05 -3.23
C TYR A 77 -3.79 1.02 -3.29
N PHE A 78 -4.36 1.98 -4.04
CA PHE A 78 -5.80 2.15 -4.21
C PHE A 78 -6.19 2.18 -5.69
N LEU A 79 -7.14 1.34 -6.11
CA LEU A 79 -7.72 1.40 -7.46
C LEU A 79 -8.53 2.68 -7.69
N SER A 80 -9.07 3.25 -6.62
CA SER A 80 -9.71 4.57 -6.61
C SER A 80 -9.44 5.20 -5.25
N ALA A 81 -9.04 6.47 -5.24
CA ALA A 81 -8.87 7.25 -4.02
C ALA A 81 -9.88 8.40 -4.03
N GLY A 82 -10.75 8.46 -3.02
CA GLY A 82 -11.62 9.61 -2.81
C GLY A 82 -10.81 10.84 -2.41
N THR A 83 -11.38 12.04 -2.61
CA THR A 83 -10.72 13.32 -2.30
C THR A 83 -10.17 13.38 -0.88
N HIS A 84 -10.93 12.87 0.10
CA HIS A 84 -10.53 12.85 1.51
C HIS A 84 -9.24 12.07 1.77
N ILE A 85 -9.01 10.94 1.08
CA ILE A 85 -7.76 10.16 1.26
C ILE A 85 -6.57 10.98 0.75
N VAL A 86 -6.73 11.68 -0.36
CA VAL A 86 -5.67 12.52 -0.93
C VAL A 86 -5.38 13.70 -0.01
N GLU A 87 -6.42 14.34 0.54
CA GLU A 87 -6.30 15.43 1.51
C GLU A 87 -5.57 14.96 2.78
N ASP A 88 -5.97 13.82 3.36
CA ASP A 88 -5.36 13.24 4.56
C ASP A 88 -3.88 12.92 4.36
N LEU A 89 -3.53 12.28 3.24
CA LEU A 89 -2.13 11.96 2.91
C LEU A 89 -1.30 13.21 2.61
N THR A 90 -1.92 14.25 2.06
CA THR A 90 -1.28 15.55 1.83
C THR A 90 -1.02 16.26 3.15
N GLY A 91 -2.00 16.29 4.05
CA GLY A 91 -1.83 16.85 5.40
C GLY A 91 -0.75 16.12 6.18
N PHE A 92 -0.76 14.78 6.18
CA PHE A 92 0.29 13.98 6.79
C PHE A 92 1.68 14.30 6.21
N ARG A 93 1.81 14.40 4.89
CA ARG A 93 3.07 14.74 4.23
C ARG A 93 3.63 16.07 4.76
N ASP A 94 2.77 17.08 4.86
CA ASP A 94 3.17 18.42 5.25
C ASP A 94 3.56 18.47 6.74
N GLU A 95 2.76 17.85 7.62
CA GLU A 95 3.06 17.74 9.05
C GLU A 95 4.34 16.92 9.34
N PHE A 96 4.60 15.89 8.55
CA PHE A 96 5.79 15.06 8.70
C PHE A 96 7.04 15.78 8.20
N ALA A 97 6.93 16.58 7.14
CA ALA A 97 8.04 17.39 6.64
C ALA A 97 8.52 18.43 7.67
N ASP A 98 7.61 18.96 8.49
CA ASP A 98 7.97 19.84 9.61
C ASP A 98 8.76 19.12 10.71
N GLN A 99 8.48 17.83 10.93
CA GLN A 99 9.16 17.01 11.95
C GLN A 99 10.51 16.46 11.47
N TYR A 100 10.66 16.20 10.18
CA TYR A 100 11.86 15.62 9.55
C TYR A 100 12.29 16.46 8.33
N PRO A 101 12.79 17.69 8.54
CA PRO A 101 13.10 18.63 7.45
C PRO A 101 14.19 18.14 6.49
N GLU A 102 15.02 17.20 6.92
CA GLU A 102 16.04 16.55 6.09
C GLU A 102 15.51 15.41 5.20
N VAL A 103 14.25 15.01 5.37
CA VAL A 103 13.63 13.90 4.63
C VAL A 103 12.58 14.44 3.68
N ARG A 104 12.81 14.24 2.38
CA ARG A 104 11.86 14.65 1.33
C ARG A 104 10.71 13.66 1.25
N LEU A 105 9.47 14.09 1.50
CA LEU A 105 8.29 13.27 1.25
C LEU A 105 7.64 13.62 -0.09
N GLN A 106 7.31 12.60 -0.87
CA GLN A 106 6.61 12.75 -2.15
C GLN A 106 5.37 11.85 -2.17
N LEU A 107 4.20 12.46 -2.35
CA LEU A 107 2.96 11.72 -2.58
C LEU A 107 2.88 11.30 -4.05
N CYS A 108 2.78 9.99 -4.30
CA CYS A 108 2.55 9.43 -5.62
C CYS A 108 1.04 9.41 -5.93
N PRO A 109 0.65 9.41 -7.23
CA PRO A 109 -0.70 9.08 -7.61
C PRO A 109 -1.11 7.69 -7.08
N PRO A 110 -2.39 7.48 -6.72
CA PRO A 110 -2.88 6.14 -6.42
C PRO A 110 -2.76 5.24 -7.65
N LEU A 111 -2.83 3.92 -7.45
CA LEU A 111 -2.81 2.94 -8.54
C LEU A 111 -3.83 3.28 -9.65
N GLY A 112 -5.05 3.71 -9.26
CA GLY A 112 -5.99 4.36 -10.15
C GLY A 112 -6.32 3.54 -11.41
N LEU A 113 -6.58 4.22 -12.53
CA LEU A 113 -6.68 3.60 -13.86
C LEU A 113 -5.33 3.67 -14.58
N HIS A 114 -4.30 3.04 -14.00
CA HIS A 114 -3.00 2.94 -14.66
C HIS A 114 -3.12 2.10 -15.95
N PRO A 115 -2.49 2.47 -17.09
CA PRO A 115 -2.61 1.72 -18.34
C PRO A 115 -2.32 0.22 -18.23
N LEU A 116 -1.33 -0.17 -17.41
CA LEU A 116 -0.99 -1.58 -17.15
C LEU A 116 -2.09 -2.38 -16.44
N LEU A 117 -3.09 -1.74 -15.82
CA LEU A 117 -4.22 -2.48 -15.26
C LEU A 117 -5.06 -3.13 -16.36
N ILE A 118 -5.11 -2.57 -17.56
CA ILE A 118 -5.79 -3.19 -18.70
C ILE A 118 -5.13 -4.53 -18.99
N ASP A 119 -3.80 -4.59 -19.02
CA ASP A 119 -3.06 -5.83 -19.24
C ASP A 119 -3.28 -6.84 -18.13
N VAL A 120 -3.32 -6.40 -16.86
CA VAL A 120 -3.64 -7.27 -15.72
C VAL A 120 -5.05 -7.86 -15.86
N LEU A 121 -6.04 -7.05 -16.22
CA LEU A 121 -7.42 -7.49 -16.41
C LEU A 121 -7.55 -8.44 -17.60
N LEU A 122 -6.91 -8.14 -18.73
CA LEU A 122 -6.87 -9.03 -19.89
C LEU A 122 -6.16 -10.34 -19.56
N ASN A 123 -5.09 -10.31 -18.76
CA ASN A 123 -4.43 -11.53 -18.29
C ASN A 123 -5.38 -12.36 -17.41
N ARG A 124 -6.07 -11.73 -16.45
CA ARG A 124 -7.10 -12.38 -15.62
C ARG A 124 -8.28 -12.93 -16.41
N LEU A 125 -8.60 -12.34 -17.56
CA LEU A 125 -9.64 -12.75 -18.53
C LEU A 125 -9.14 -13.73 -19.60
N ASN A 126 -7.88 -14.19 -19.54
CA ASN A 126 -7.36 -15.24 -20.41
C ASN A 126 -6.85 -16.48 -19.65
N GLU A 127 -6.97 -16.51 -18.32
CA GLU A 127 -6.70 -17.71 -17.52
C GLU A 127 -7.71 -18.81 -17.78
N ASP A 128 -7.39 -20.08 -17.54
CA ASP A 128 -8.39 -21.13 -17.71
C ASP A 128 -9.30 -21.22 -16.48
N TRP A 129 -10.54 -20.72 -16.57
CA TRP A 129 -11.57 -20.88 -15.52
C TRP A 129 -12.53 -22.05 -15.77
N ALA A 130 -12.28 -22.90 -16.78
CA ALA A 130 -13.21 -23.98 -17.14
C ALA A 130 -13.36 -25.04 -16.04
N ASP A 131 -12.39 -25.13 -15.14
CA ASP A 131 -12.48 -25.91 -13.92
C ASP A 131 -12.99 -25.04 -12.75
N THR A 132 -14.32 -25.01 -12.57
CA THR A 132 -14.95 -24.33 -11.43
C THR A 132 -14.60 -24.96 -10.07
N SER A 133 -13.90 -26.10 -10.01
CA SER A 133 -13.33 -26.61 -8.75
C SER A 133 -12.08 -25.83 -8.30
N GLN A 134 -11.48 -25.04 -9.20
CA GLN A 134 -10.37 -24.12 -8.92
C GLN A 134 -10.84 -22.70 -8.57
N LEU A 135 -12.12 -22.38 -8.77
CA LEU A 135 -12.70 -21.21 -8.12
C LEU A 135 -12.63 -21.49 -6.62
N PRO A 136 -11.87 -20.70 -5.86
CA PRO A 136 -11.83 -20.92 -4.43
C PRO A 136 -13.26 -20.73 -3.92
N ARG A 137 -13.74 -21.64 -3.06
CA ARG A 137 -15.11 -21.59 -2.48
C ARG A 137 -15.42 -20.23 -1.83
N GLU A 138 -14.36 -19.49 -1.60
CA GLU A 138 -14.23 -18.21 -0.97
C GLU A 138 -13.12 -17.47 -1.72
N TRP A 139 -13.38 -16.32 -2.34
CA TRP A 139 -12.29 -15.53 -2.93
C TRP A 139 -11.23 -15.26 -1.85
N PRO A 140 -9.93 -15.30 -2.20
CA PRO A 140 -8.90 -14.78 -1.33
C PRO A 140 -9.33 -13.37 -0.91
N ASN A 141 -9.60 -13.19 0.38
CA ASN A 141 -10.05 -11.95 1.00
C ASN A 141 -11.52 -11.50 0.81
N ALA A 142 -12.41 -12.31 0.23
CA ALA A 142 -13.84 -11.96 0.18
C ALA A 142 -14.71 -12.86 1.06
N HIS A 143 -15.09 -12.42 2.27
CA HIS A 143 -16.25 -12.98 2.98
C HIS A 143 -17.21 -11.88 3.43
N ALA A 144 -18.40 -11.99 2.83
CA ALA A 144 -19.73 -11.95 3.42
C ALA A 144 -20.10 -10.81 4.38
N SER A 145 -20.53 -9.69 3.81
CA SER A 145 -21.64 -8.91 4.39
C SER A 145 -22.96 -9.59 4.02
N ARG A 146 -23.26 -10.75 4.61
CA ARG A 146 -24.65 -11.24 4.70
C ARG A 146 -25.05 -11.32 6.16
N THR A 147 -25.39 -10.18 6.72
CA THR A 147 -26.48 -10.12 7.68
C THR A 147 -27.65 -9.46 6.97
N SER A 148 -28.40 -10.24 6.19
CA SER A 148 -29.80 -9.87 5.94
C SER A 148 -30.58 -10.29 7.17
N PRO A 149 -31.27 -9.38 7.87
CA PRO A 149 -32.25 -9.78 8.87
C PRO A 149 -33.52 -10.18 8.13
N GLU A 150 -33.69 -11.48 7.83
CA GLU A 150 -35.00 -12.01 7.45
C GLU A 150 -35.79 -12.39 8.71
N ALA A 151 -36.79 -11.54 8.99
CA ALA A 151 -38.12 -11.87 9.46
C ALA A 151 -38.25 -12.78 10.70
N SER A 152 -38.42 -12.14 11.87
CA SER A 152 -39.33 -12.64 12.90
C SER A 152 -40.59 -11.78 12.87
N ILE A 153 -41.57 -12.22 12.09
CA ILE A 153 -43.00 -11.92 12.30
C ILE A 153 -43.69 -13.28 12.22
N GLU A 154 -43.81 -13.92 13.38
CA GLU A 154 -45.03 -14.51 13.96
C GLU A 154 -44.67 -15.22 15.28
#